data_AF-A0A2X3EYU1-F1
#
_entry.id   AF-A0A2X3EYU1-F1
#
_cell.length_a   1.000
_cell.length_b   1.000
_cell.length_c   1.000
_cell.angle_alpha   90.00
_cell.angle_beta   90.00
_cell.angle_gamma   90.00
#
_symmetry.space_group_name_H-M   'P 1'
#
loop_
_entity.id
_entity.type
_entity.pdbx_description
1 polymer ?
#
loop_
_entity_poly.entity_id
_entity_poly.type
_entity_poly.pdbx_seq_one_letter_code
_entity_poly.pdbx_strand_id
1 'polypeptide(L)'
;MLFGCFGPLFNFLVLRTQDLFQRIHGGNIKKWVLIGGLIGGLCGLLGLMQPSAVGGGFNLIPIAAAGNFSVGLLLFIFIARVVTTLICFSSGAPGGIFAPMLALGTLLGTAFGMAAIPLFPAYHLDAGTFAIAGMGALLAASVRAPLTGIVLVLEMTDNYQLILPMIITCLGATLLAQFLGGKPLYSTILQRTLAKQEAEQAAKAQQAPRENT
;
A
#
# COMPACT_ATOMS: atom_id res chain seq x y z
N MET A 1 -2.67 15.13 6.03
CA MET A 1 -1.45 15.60 5.30
C MET A 1 -0.40 14.51 5.16
N LEU A 2 0.07 13.86 6.24
CA LEU A 2 1.08 12.79 6.16
C LEU A 2 0.82 11.73 5.08
N PHE A 3 -0.40 11.18 5.03
CA PHE A 3 -0.81 10.22 4.01
C PHE A 3 -0.77 10.75 2.58
N GLY A 4 -1.01 12.06 2.38
CA GLY A 4 -0.97 12.69 1.07
C GLY A 4 0.46 12.83 0.52
N CYS A 5 1.47 12.94 1.38
CA CYS A 5 2.87 12.84 0.96
C CYS A 5 3.29 11.37 0.76
N PHE A 6 2.87 10.50 1.69
CA PHE A 6 3.27 9.10 1.67
C PHE A 6 2.65 8.30 0.52
N GLY A 7 1.41 8.61 0.09
CA GLY A 7 0.75 7.89 -1.01
C GLY A 7 1.50 7.97 -2.36
N PRO A 8 1.82 9.17 -2.87
CA PRO A 8 2.64 9.31 -4.08
C PRO A 8 4.03 8.67 -3.95
N LEU A 9 4.66 8.80 -2.78
CA LEU A 9 5.93 8.14 -2.49
C LEU A 9 5.79 6.61 -2.56
N PHE A 10 4.76 6.05 -1.94
CA PHE A 10 4.47 4.63 -1.96
C PHE A 10 4.20 4.13 -3.39
N ASN A 11 3.41 4.86 -4.18
CA ASN A 11 3.17 4.55 -5.58
C ASN A 11 4.47 4.55 -6.39
N PHE A 12 5.32 5.56 -6.18
CA PHE A 12 6.65 5.62 -6.82
C PHE A 12 7.51 4.41 -6.44
N LEU A 13 7.55 4.05 -5.16
CA LEU A 13 8.29 2.90 -4.67
C LEU A 13 7.80 1.61 -5.33
N VAL A 14 6.48 1.35 -5.34
CA VAL A 14 5.87 0.18 -5.99
C VAL A 14 6.29 0.08 -7.46
N LEU A 15 6.14 1.16 -8.22
CA LEU A 15 6.45 1.17 -9.64
C LEU A 15 7.96 0.97 -9.90
N ARG A 16 8.80 1.52 -9.02
CA ARG A 16 10.26 1.39 -9.11
C ARG A 16 10.73 -0.02 -8.75
N THR A 17 10.15 -0.64 -7.73
CA THR A 17 10.45 -2.03 -7.39
C THR A 17 9.95 -2.99 -8.45
N GLN A 18 8.81 -2.72 -9.11
CA GLN A 18 8.36 -3.51 -10.26
C GLN A 18 9.37 -3.49 -11.41
N ASP A 19 9.92 -2.31 -11.73
CA ASP A 19 10.95 -2.18 -12.76
C ASP A 19 12.25 -2.90 -12.38
N LEU A 20 12.62 -2.85 -11.10
CA LEU A 20 13.79 -3.56 -10.59
C LEU A 20 13.60 -5.08 -10.73
N PHE A 21 12.46 -5.63 -10.34
CA PHE A 21 12.17 -7.05 -10.52
C PHE A 21 12.21 -7.44 -11.99
N GLN A 22 11.56 -6.67 -12.86
CA GLN A 22 11.57 -6.93 -14.30
C GLN A 22 12.98 -6.98 -14.88
N ARG A 23 13.88 -6.10 -14.41
CA ARG A 23 15.31 -6.13 -14.79
C ARG A 23 16.05 -7.36 -14.26
N ILE A 24 15.77 -7.79 -13.03
CA ILE A 24 16.45 -8.93 -12.40
C ILE A 24 16.11 -10.25 -13.11
N HIS A 25 14.82 -10.52 -13.36
CA HIS A 25 14.44 -11.77 -14.04
C HIS A 25 14.53 -11.67 -15.56
N GLY A 26 14.47 -10.47 -16.14
CA GLY A 26 14.64 -10.23 -17.59
C GLY A 26 13.62 -10.99 -18.44
N GLY A 27 12.42 -11.24 -17.90
CA GLY A 27 11.39 -12.07 -18.55
C GLY A 27 11.63 -13.59 -18.52
N ASN A 28 12.72 -14.09 -17.92
CA ASN A 28 12.99 -15.52 -17.83
C ASN A 28 12.14 -16.18 -16.72
N ILE A 29 11.27 -17.11 -17.13
CA ILE A 29 10.36 -17.83 -16.22
C ILE A 29 11.08 -18.53 -15.06
N LYS A 30 12.24 -19.15 -15.30
CA LYS A 30 12.97 -19.90 -14.26
C LYS A 30 13.50 -18.97 -13.17
N LYS A 31 14.07 -17.83 -13.57
CA LYS A 31 14.53 -16.79 -12.62
C LYS A 31 13.36 -16.20 -11.86
N TRP A 32 12.24 -15.92 -12.55
CA TRP A 32 11.06 -15.35 -11.94
C TRP A 32 10.46 -16.26 -10.86
N VAL A 33 10.27 -17.54 -11.16
CA VAL A 33 9.76 -18.52 -10.19
C VAL A 33 10.72 -18.71 -9.02
N LEU A 34 12.03 -18.76 -9.26
CA LEU A 34 13.03 -18.90 -8.19
C LEU A 34 13.02 -17.69 -7.24
N ILE A 35 12.94 -16.48 -7.78
CA ILE A 35 12.83 -15.24 -6.99
C ILE A 35 11.53 -15.24 -6.18
N GLY A 36 10.40 -15.61 -6.79
CA GLY A 36 9.12 -15.74 -6.09
C GLY A 36 9.19 -16.74 -4.94
N GLY A 37 9.82 -17.90 -5.16
CA GLY A 37 10.06 -18.90 -4.12
C GLY A 37 10.92 -18.38 -2.97
N LEU A 38 12.00 -17.65 -3.27
CA LEU A 38 12.85 -17.03 -2.24
C LEU A 38 12.09 -15.97 -1.42
N ILE A 39 11.28 -15.12 -2.07
CA ILE A 39 10.46 -14.12 -1.38
C ILE A 39 9.41 -14.80 -0.50
N GLY A 40 8.74 -15.82 -1.01
CA GLY A 40 7.77 -16.60 -0.26
C GLY A 40 8.39 -17.29 0.95
N GLY A 41 9.56 -17.92 0.78
CA GLY A 41 10.33 -18.53 1.86
C GLY A 41 10.78 -17.51 2.92
N LEU A 42 11.26 -16.34 2.49
CA LEU A 42 11.63 -15.24 3.39
C LEU A 42 10.41 -14.73 4.17
N CYS A 43 9.26 -14.57 3.52
CA CYS A 43 8.02 -14.17 4.19
C CYS A 43 7.53 -15.24 5.17
N GLY A 44 7.68 -16.53 4.84
CA GLY A 44 7.39 -17.64 5.73
C GLY A 44 8.27 -17.61 6.98
N LEU A 45 9.59 -17.46 6.81
CA LEU A 45 10.54 -17.37 7.92
C LEU A 45 10.29 -16.14 8.81
N LEU A 46 10.09 -14.97 8.18
CA LEU A 46 9.71 -13.76 8.90
C LEU A 46 8.38 -13.91 9.63
N GLY A 47 7.44 -14.68 9.08
CA GLY A 47 6.17 -15.00 9.75
C GLY A 47 6.33 -15.80 11.03
N LEU A 48 7.37 -16.64 11.15
CA LEU A 48 7.67 -17.37 12.38
C LEU A 48 8.34 -16.48 13.43
N MET A 49 9.21 -15.56 13.02
CA MET A 49 9.96 -14.68 13.94
C MET A 49 9.17 -13.44 14.34
N GLN A 50 8.49 -12.80 13.39
CA GLN A 50 7.74 -11.57 13.57
C GLN A 50 6.45 -11.60 12.71
N PRO A 51 5.37 -12.23 13.21
CA PRO A 51 4.11 -12.39 12.47
C PRO A 51 3.50 -11.06 12.00
N SER A 52 3.73 -9.97 12.75
CA SER A 52 3.19 -8.64 12.43
C SER A 52 3.78 -8.02 11.15
N ALA A 53 4.96 -8.44 10.73
CA ALA A 53 5.66 -7.90 9.56
C ALA A 53 5.19 -8.49 8.21
N VAL A 54 4.45 -9.60 8.23
CA VAL A 54 4.04 -10.35 7.03
C VAL A 54 2.52 -10.58 6.98
N GLY A 55 2.04 -11.26 5.94
CA GLY A 55 0.62 -11.53 5.73
C GLY A 55 -0.21 -10.29 5.37
N GLY A 56 -1.54 -10.46 5.28
CA GLY A 56 -2.46 -9.40 4.87
C GLY A 56 -2.55 -8.22 5.85
N GLY A 57 -2.28 -8.46 7.15
CA GLY A 57 -2.26 -7.44 8.19
C GLY A 57 -3.58 -7.24 8.95
N PHE A 58 -4.66 -7.94 8.62
CA PHE A 58 -5.94 -7.81 9.35
C PHE A 58 -5.83 -8.12 10.85
N ASN A 59 -5.04 -9.13 11.22
CA ASN A 59 -4.82 -9.48 12.64
C ASN A 59 -4.11 -8.36 13.42
N LEU A 60 -3.35 -7.50 12.74
CA LEU A 60 -2.60 -6.41 13.34
C LEU A 60 -3.48 -5.19 13.62
N ILE A 61 -4.54 -4.99 12.84
CA ILE A 61 -5.37 -3.78 12.86
C ILE A 61 -6.02 -3.56 14.23
N PRO A 62 -6.73 -4.54 14.84
CA PRO A 62 -7.34 -4.36 16.15
C PRO A 62 -6.30 -4.10 17.25
N ILE A 63 -5.15 -4.78 17.18
CA ILE A 63 -4.08 -4.66 18.19
C ILE A 63 -3.45 -3.26 18.13
N ALA A 64 -3.22 -2.75 16.92
CA ALA A 64 -2.71 -1.40 16.71
C ALA A 64 -3.75 -0.32 17.06
N ALA A 65 -5.03 -0.54 16.75
CA ALA A 65 -6.10 0.39 17.10
C ALA A 65 -6.30 0.49 18.63
N ALA A 66 -6.10 -0.60 19.36
CA ALA A 66 -6.17 -0.61 20.82
C ALA A 66 -4.98 0.07 21.53
N GLY A 67 -3.98 0.57 20.78
CA GLY A 67 -2.83 1.27 21.37
C GLY A 67 -1.84 0.37 22.12
N ASN A 68 -1.91 -0.95 21.91
CA ASN A 68 -1.09 -1.93 22.63
C ASN A 68 0.39 -2.00 22.19
N PHE A 69 0.80 -1.17 21.23
CA PHE A 69 2.18 -1.11 20.75
C PHE A 69 2.86 0.17 21.19
N SER A 70 4.15 0.10 21.49
CA SER A 70 4.98 1.30 21.63
C SER A 70 5.18 1.98 20.27
N VAL A 71 5.39 3.29 20.26
CA VAL A 71 5.63 4.06 19.03
C VAL A 71 6.84 3.50 18.24
N GLY A 72 7.90 3.12 18.94
CA GLY A 72 9.08 2.50 18.31
C GLY A 72 8.76 1.18 17.61
N LEU A 73 7.94 0.33 18.23
CA LEU A 73 7.52 -0.93 17.63
C LEU A 73 6.55 -0.71 16.45
N LEU A 74 5.63 0.25 16.54
CA LEU A 74 4.75 0.62 15.43
C LEU A 74 5.53 1.06 14.19
N LEU A 75 6.54 1.92 14.38
CA LEU A 75 7.38 2.39 13.28
C LEU A 75 8.23 1.26 12.69
N PHE A 76 8.76 0.38 13.54
CA PHE A 76 9.46 -0.82 13.07
C PHE A 76 8.55 -1.71 12.22
N ILE A 77 7.35 -2.03 12.69
CA ILE A 77 6.39 -2.86 11.96
C ILE A 77 5.96 -2.16 10.67
N PHE A 78 5.72 -0.83 10.70
CA PHE A 78 5.37 -0.05 9.53
C PHE A 78 6.44 -0.16 8.45
N ILE A 79 7.71 0.10 8.78
CA ILE A 79 8.82 0.00 7.82
C ILE A 79 8.96 -1.44 7.30
N ALA A 80 8.94 -2.43 8.18
CA ALA A 80 9.01 -3.84 7.79
C ALA A 80 7.89 -4.21 6.81
N ARG A 81 6.65 -3.78 7.10
CA ARG A 81 5.49 -4.03 6.23
C ARG A 81 5.55 -3.28 4.92
N VAL A 82 6.09 -2.06 4.87
CA VAL A 82 6.32 -1.35 3.61
C VAL A 82 7.27 -2.18 2.74
N VAL A 83 8.38 -2.65 3.31
CA VAL A 83 9.36 -3.47 2.59
C VAL A 83 8.75 -4.79 2.10
N THR A 84 8.08 -5.55 2.97
CA THR A 84 7.48 -6.83 2.59
C THR A 84 6.35 -6.65 1.58
N THR A 85 5.52 -5.62 1.71
CA THR A 85 4.45 -5.31 0.74
C THR A 85 5.04 -4.97 -0.62
N LEU A 86 6.08 -4.13 -0.68
CA LEU A 86 6.74 -3.75 -1.93
C LEU A 86 7.35 -4.97 -2.61
N ILE A 87 8.09 -5.82 -1.88
CA ILE A 87 8.74 -7.00 -2.43
C ILE A 87 7.70 -8.01 -2.93
N CYS A 88 6.67 -8.32 -2.13
CA CYS A 88 5.63 -9.28 -2.51
C CYS A 88 4.83 -8.79 -3.72
N PHE A 89 4.27 -7.59 -3.66
CA PHE A 89 3.42 -7.08 -4.74
C PHE A 89 4.21 -6.80 -6.03
N SER A 90 5.42 -6.24 -5.90
CA SER A 90 6.20 -5.85 -7.08
C SER A 90 6.89 -7.02 -7.77
N SER A 91 7.04 -8.17 -7.11
CA SER A 91 7.57 -9.39 -7.73
C SER A 91 6.62 -10.02 -8.76
N GLY A 92 5.35 -9.59 -8.79
CA GLY A 92 4.32 -10.13 -9.68
C GLY A 92 3.61 -11.38 -9.13
N ALA A 93 3.79 -11.68 -7.85
CA ALA A 93 3.01 -12.73 -7.19
C ALA A 93 1.50 -12.42 -7.26
N PRO A 94 0.63 -13.44 -7.48
CA PRO A 94 -0.81 -13.23 -7.53
C PRO A 94 -1.33 -12.81 -6.14
N GLY A 95 -1.74 -11.55 -6.02
CA GLY A 95 -2.24 -10.99 -4.77
C GLY A 95 -2.57 -9.51 -4.86
N GLY A 96 -3.48 -9.04 -4.02
CA GLY A 96 -3.86 -7.63 -3.94
C GLY A 96 -3.00 -6.83 -2.96
N ILE A 97 -2.75 -5.56 -3.26
CA ILE A 97 -2.07 -4.61 -2.35
C ILE A 97 -3.03 -3.95 -1.34
N PHE A 98 -4.33 -4.21 -1.47
CA PHE A 98 -5.40 -3.53 -0.74
C PHE A 98 -5.32 -3.70 0.78
N ALA A 99 -5.36 -4.96 1.26
CA ALA A 99 -5.31 -5.24 2.70
C ALA A 99 -4.01 -4.77 3.37
N PRO A 100 -2.81 -4.97 2.76
CA PRO A 100 -1.59 -4.38 3.28
C PRO A 100 -1.63 -2.85 3.43
N MET A 101 -2.27 -2.13 2.48
CA MET A 101 -2.43 -0.68 2.59
C MET A 101 -3.31 -0.27 3.77
N LEU A 102 -4.38 -1.02 4.06
CA LEU A 102 -5.20 -0.76 5.24
C LEU A 102 -4.37 -0.90 6.52
N ALA A 103 -3.60 -1.99 6.64
CA ALA A 103 -2.74 -2.22 7.81
C ALA A 103 -1.67 -1.13 7.97
N LEU A 104 -1.03 -0.70 6.87
CA LEU A 104 -0.09 0.42 6.88
C LEU A 104 -0.77 1.75 7.28
N GLY A 105 -2.00 1.95 6.81
CA GLY A 105 -2.86 3.07 7.21
C GLY A 105 -3.13 3.09 8.71
N THR A 106 -3.54 1.95 9.27
CA THR A 106 -3.78 1.80 10.70
C THR A 106 -2.52 2.08 11.50
N LEU A 107 -1.37 1.49 11.14
CA LEU A 107 -0.11 1.69 11.87
C LEU A 107 0.33 3.15 11.91
N LEU A 108 0.29 3.83 10.76
CA LEU A 108 0.69 5.24 10.68
C LEU A 108 -0.33 6.14 11.40
N GLY A 109 -1.62 5.79 11.33
CA GLY A 109 -2.69 6.46 12.08
C GLY A 109 -2.52 6.33 13.59
N THR A 110 -2.28 5.12 14.10
CA THR A 110 -2.00 4.87 15.52
C THR A 110 -0.75 5.64 15.95
N ALA A 111 0.34 5.56 15.19
CA ALA A 111 1.58 6.26 15.55
C ALA A 111 1.37 7.78 15.62
N PHE A 112 0.58 8.34 14.71
CA PHE A 112 0.19 9.75 14.76
C PHE A 112 -0.67 10.06 16.00
N GLY A 113 -1.67 9.23 16.31
CA GLY A 113 -2.51 9.39 17.49
C GLY A 113 -1.69 9.35 18.79
N MET A 114 -0.78 8.40 18.93
CA MET A 114 0.13 8.29 20.08
C MET A 114 1.03 9.52 20.25
N ALA A 115 1.45 10.14 19.15
CA ALA A 115 2.22 11.40 19.20
C ALA A 115 1.31 12.61 19.53
N ALA A 116 0.05 12.59 19.11
CA ALA A 116 -0.90 13.68 19.34
C ALA A 116 -1.41 13.76 20.80
N ILE A 117 -1.61 12.62 21.46
CA ILE A 117 -2.08 12.53 22.85
C ILE A 117 -1.28 13.43 23.82
N PRO A 118 0.06 13.31 23.92
CA PRO A 118 0.84 14.14 24.85
C PRO A 118 0.92 15.61 24.41
N LEU A 119 0.73 15.93 23.13
CA LEU A 119 0.77 17.30 22.61
C LEU A 119 -0.53 18.06 22.90
N PHE A 120 -1.66 17.35 22.98
CA PHE A 120 -2.97 17.95 23.19
C PHE A 120 -3.77 17.24 24.30
N PRO A 121 -3.30 17.26 25.56
CA PRO A 121 -3.93 16.54 26.65
C PRO A 121 -5.37 17.03 26.94
N ALA A 122 -5.68 18.28 26.62
CA ALA A 122 -7.01 18.87 26.83
C ALA A 122 -8.13 18.18 26.03
N TYR A 123 -7.81 17.56 24.89
CA TYR A 123 -8.81 16.97 23.99
C TYR A 123 -9.16 15.51 24.32
N HIS A 124 -8.56 14.91 25.35
CA HIS A 124 -8.82 13.51 25.77
C HIS A 124 -8.80 12.53 24.58
N LEU A 125 -7.77 12.68 23.74
CA LEU A 125 -7.63 11.95 22.49
C LEU A 125 -7.43 10.45 22.72
N ASP A 126 -7.98 9.64 21.81
CA ASP A 126 -7.76 8.20 21.74
C ASP A 126 -6.98 7.83 20.47
N ALA A 127 -5.96 6.98 20.60
CA ALA A 127 -5.11 6.57 19.48
C ALA A 127 -5.88 5.74 18.43
N GLY A 128 -6.87 4.95 18.86
CA GLY A 128 -7.70 4.13 17.99
C GLY A 128 -8.53 4.96 17.01
N THR A 129 -8.96 6.15 17.42
CA THR A 129 -9.64 7.10 16.54
C THR A 129 -8.79 7.48 15.33
N PHE A 130 -7.50 7.78 15.54
CA PHE A 130 -6.57 8.10 14.46
C PHE A 130 -6.19 6.86 13.64
N ALA A 131 -6.15 5.68 14.27
CA ALA A 131 -5.92 4.41 13.59
C ALA A 131 -7.02 4.13 12.55
N ILE A 132 -8.29 4.29 12.93
CA ILE A 132 -9.45 4.13 12.04
C ILE A 132 -9.44 5.19 10.94
N ALA A 133 -9.20 6.46 11.30
CA ALA A 133 -9.10 7.54 10.31
C ALA A 133 -7.96 7.32 9.30
N GLY A 134 -6.82 6.79 9.74
CA GLY A 134 -5.67 6.48 8.91
C GLY A 134 -5.82 5.22 8.05
N MET A 135 -6.62 4.24 8.49
CA MET A 135 -6.82 2.94 7.82
C MET A 135 -7.24 3.10 6.35
N GLY A 136 -8.19 3.98 6.06
CA GLY A 136 -8.64 4.28 4.70
C GLY A 136 -7.79 5.32 3.96
N ALA A 137 -6.96 6.08 4.69
CA ALA A 137 -6.28 7.26 4.15
C ALA A 137 -5.15 6.90 3.17
N LEU A 138 -4.41 5.83 3.41
CA LEU A 138 -3.37 5.38 2.47
C LEU A 138 -3.97 4.90 1.15
N LEU A 139 -5.11 4.20 1.23
CA LEU A 139 -5.87 3.77 0.07
C LEU A 139 -6.39 4.98 -0.71
N ALA A 140 -6.96 5.98 -0.02
CA ALA A 140 -7.40 7.23 -0.63
C ALA A 140 -6.26 7.96 -1.35
N ALA A 141 -5.10 8.09 -0.72
CA ALA A 141 -3.93 8.75 -1.29
C ALA A 141 -3.33 8.01 -2.50
N SER A 142 -3.21 6.68 -2.41
CA SER A 142 -2.50 5.85 -3.39
C SER A 142 -3.38 5.46 -4.58
N VAL A 143 -4.62 5.05 -4.31
CA VAL A 143 -5.55 4.52 -5.32
C VAL A 143 -6.51 5.58 -5.85
N ARG A 144 -6.68 6.72 -5.16
CA ARG A 144 -7.65 7.78 -5.51
C ARG A 144 -9.11 7.38 -5.41
N ALA A 145 -9.42 6.48 -4.48
CA ALA A 145 -10.79 6.05 -4.19
C ALA A 145 -11.18 6.37 -2.74
N PRO A 146 -11.30 7.66 -2.35
CA PRO A 146 -11.56 8.06 -0.97
C PRO A 146 -12.91 7.54 -0.45
N LEU A 147 -13.98 7.61 -1.24
CA LEU A 147 -15.30 7.13 -0.84
C LEU A 147 -15.29 5.61 -0.58
N THR A 148 -14.68 4.85 -1.47
CA THR A 148 -14.51 3.39 -1.29
C THR A 148 -13.74 3.05 -0.03
N GLY A 149 -12.66 3.79 0.26
CA GLY A 149 -11.89 3.59 1.48
C GLY A 149 -12.67 3.93 2.75
N ILE A 150 -13.42 5.03 2.76
CA ILE A 150 -14.25 5.43 3.90
C ILE A 150 -15.34 4.39 4.17
N VAL A 151 -16.10 4.01 3.14
CA VAL A 151 -17.19 3.02 3.28
C VAL A 151 -16.64 1.68 3.72
N LEU A 152 -15.52 1.23 3.15
CA LEU A 152 -14.94 -0.05 3.54
C LEU A 152 -14.47 -0.07 5.00
N VAL A 153 -13.82 1.01 5.47
CA VAL A 153 -13.41 1.09 6.88
C VAL A 153 -14.63 1.17 7.80
N LEU A 154 -15.67 1.91 7.42
CA LEU A 154 -16.94 1.94 8.15
C LEU A 154 -17.53 0.55 8.30
N GLU A 155 -17.70 -0.19 7.21
CA GLU A 155 -18.27 -1.55 7.21
C GLU A 155 -17.41 -2.53 8.03
N MET A 156 -16.09 -2.40 7.99
CA MET A 156 -15.18 -3.28 8.72
C MET A 156 -15.10 -3.00 10.22
N THR A 157 -15.36 -1.76 10.64
CA THR A 157 -15.14 -1.31 12.03
C THR A 157 -16.45 -1.00 12.77
N ASP A 158 -17.56 -0.87 12.05
CA ASP A 158 -18.88 -0.49 12.56
C ASP A 158 -18.88 0.82 13.37
N ASN A 159 -17.91 1.71 13.13
CA ASN A 159 -17.73 2.94 13.90
C ASN A 159 -18.15 4.19 13.11
N TYR A 160 -19.46 4.39 12.99
CA TYR A 160 -20.06 5.52 12.28
C TYR A 160 -19.79 6.89 12.91
N GLN A 161 -19.50 6.94 14.20
CA GLN A 161 -19.20 8.20 14.90
C GLN A 161 -17.93 8.86 14.36
N LEU A 162 -17.01 8.06 13.78
CA LEU A 162 -15.74 8.53 13.21
C LEU A 162 -15.83 8.88 11.73
N ILE A 163 -17.03 8.93 11.14
CA ILE A 163 -17.22 9.24 9.71
C ILE A 163 -16.61 10.58 9.32
N LEU A 164 -16.78 11.62 10.14
CA LEU A 164 -16.28 12.95 9.85
C LEU A 164 -14.73 13.01 9.87
N PRO A 165 -14.04 12.51 10.92
CA PRO A 165 -12.59 12.34 10.89
C PRO A 165 -12.07 11.53 9.70
N MET A 166 -12.76 10.45 9.31
CA MET A 166 -12.40 9.64 8.16
C MET A 166 -12.50 10.42 6.84
N ILE A 167 -13.60 11.15 6.63
CA ILE A 167 -13.79 12.00 5.45
C ILE A 167 -12.67 13.04 5.36
N ILE A 168 -12.41 13.78 6.45
CA ILE A 168 -11.38 14.82 6.49
C ILE A 168 -10.00 14.22 6.17
N THR A 169 -9.68 13.07 6.75
CA THR A 169 -8.37 12.43 6.58
C THR A 169 -8.19 11.89 5.16
N CYS A 170 -9.18 11.16 4.63
CA CYS A 170 -9.14 10.58 3.29
C CYS A 170 -9.17 11.64 2.18
N LEU A 171 -10.01 12.67 2.31
CA LEU A 171 -10.04 13.79 1.36
C LEU A 171 -8.76 14.61 1.44
N GLY A 172 -8.30 14.95 2.65
CA GLY A 172 -7.03 15.66 2.82
C GLY A 172 -5.82 14.89 2.27
N ALA A 173 -5.81 13.57 2.42
CA ALA A 173 -4.81 12.70 1.81
C ALA A 173 -4.90 12.71 0.28
N THR A 174 -6.11 12.63 -0.27
CA THR A 174 -6.35 12.65 -1.72
C THR A 174 -5.93 13.99 -2.32
N LEU A 175 -6.39 15.11 -1.78
CA LEU A 175 -6.09 16.45 -2.29
C LEU A 175 -4.58 16.72 -2.29
N LEU A 176 -3.91 16.47 -1.16
CA LEU A 176 -2.47 16.72 -1.09
C LEU A 176 -1.68 15.82 -2.03
N ALA A 177 -2.02 14.54 -2.11
CA ALA A 177 -1.37 13.67 -3.07
C ALA A 177 -1.61 14.15 -4.52
N GLN A 178 -2.75 14.77 -4.83
CA GLN A 178 -3.02 15.32 -6.17
C GLN A 178 -2.17 16.56 -6.43
N PHE A 179 -2.03 17.46 -5.45
CA PHE A 179 -1.15 18.62 -5.55
C PHE A 179 0.32 18.24 -5.72
N LEU A 180 0.76 17.13 -5.14
CA LEU A 180 2.11 16.57 -5.34
C LEU A 180 2.28 15.84 -6.68
N GLY A 181 1.28 15.85 -7.57
CA GLY A 181 1.35 15.22 -8.89
C GLY A 181 1.26 13.69 -8.87
N GLY A 182 0.83 13.09 -7.75
CA GLY A 182 0.67 11.64 -7.65
C GLY A 182 -0.47 11.12 -8.56
N LYS A 183 -0.21 10.05 -9.30
CA LYS A 183 -1.22 9.39 -10.15
C LYS A 183 -1.90 8.22 -9.43
N PRO A 184 -3.17 7.89 -9.74
CA PRO A 184 -3.81 6.70 -9.21
C PRO A 184 -3.01 5.44 -9.57
N LEU A 185 -2.70 4.61 -8.57
CA LEU A 185 -1.84 3.45 -8.72
C LEU A 185 -2.35 2.48 -9.79
N TYR A 186 -3.62 2.06 -9.70
CA TYR A 186 -4.19 1.09 -10.64
C TYR A 186 -4.29 1.63 -12.07
N SER A 187 -4.67 2.90 -12.25
CA SER A 187 -4.66 3.54 -13.58
C SER A 187 -3.25 3.58 -14.17
N THR A 188 -2.24 3.85 -13.34
CA THR A 188 -0.84 3.87 -13.78
C THR A 188 -0.35 2.48 -14.17
N ILE A 189 -0.68 1.44 -13.38
CA ILE A 189 -0.36 0.05 -13.70
C ILE A 189 -1.02 -0.35 -15.02
N LEU A 190 -2.31 -0.05 -15.20
CA LEU A 190 -3.05 -0.33 -16.43
C LEU A 190 -2.42 0.35 -17.65
N GLN A 191 -2.11 1.64 -17.56
CA GLN A 191 -1.44 2.38 -18.64
C GLN A 191 -0.10 1.77 -19.02
N ARG A 192 0.71 1.35 -18.04
CA ARG A 192 1.99 0.67 -18.30
C ARG A 192 1.80 -0.69 -18.99
N THR A 193 0.77 -1.44 -18.62
CA THR A 193 0.45 -2.73 -19.24
C THR A 193 0.00 -2.54 -20.69
N LEU A 194 -0.89 -1.60 -20.97
CA LEU A 194 -1.35 -1.29 -22.33
C LEU A 194 -0.19 -0.82 -23.23
N ALA A 195 0.66 0.08 -22.74
CA ALA A 195 1.82 0.55 -23.49
C ALA A 195 2.81 -0.59 -23.85
N LYS A 196 2.97 -1.58 -22.97
CA LYS A 196 3.78 -2.79 -23.28
C LYS A 196 3.12 -3.64 -24.35
N GLN A 197 1.81 -3.84 -24.28
CA GLN A 197 1.06 -4.62 -25.28
C GLN A 197 1.12 -3.96 -26.67
N GLU A 198 0.94 -2.65 -26.75
CA GLU A 198 1.05 -1.89 -28.01
C GLU A 198 2.46 -2.02 -28.62
N ALA A 199 3.50 -1.90 -27.81
CA ALA A 199 4.88 -2.07 -28.26
C ALA A 199 5.17 -3.50 -28.77
N GLU A 200 4.65 -4.52 -28.09
CA GLU A 200 4.77 -5.92 -28.53
C GLU A 200 4.00 -6.19 -29.83
N GLN A 201 2.82 -5.62 -29.99
CA GLN A 201 2.03 -5.73 -31.22
C GLN A 201 2.72 -5.03 -32.40
N ALA A 202 3.25 -3.82 -32.20
CA ALA A 202 4.01 -3.10 -33.21
C ALA A 202 5.27 -3.86 -33.65
N ALA A 203 5.99 -4.46 -32.71
CA ALA A 203 7.17 -5.28 -33.01
C ALA A 203 6.81 -6.53 -33.84
N LYS A 204 5.71 -7.20 -33.52
CA LYS A 204 5.21 -8.35 -34.29
C LYS A 204 4.77 -7.95 -35.70
N ALA A 205 4.08 -6.80 -35.84
CA ALA A 205 3.63 -6.30 -37.14
C ALA A 205 4.80 -5.94 -38.06
N GLN A 206 5.91 -5.42 -37.52
CA GLN A 206 7.13 -5.13 -38.30
C GLN A 206 7.91 -6.39 -38.71
N GLN A 207 7.72 -7.50 -37.99
CA GLN A 207 8.36 -8.80 -38.28
C GLN A 207 7.53 -9.69 -39.22
N ALA A 208 6.28 -9.30 -39.54
CA ALA A 208 5.49 -10.01 -40.54
C ALA A 208 6.18 -9.93 -41.91
N PRO A 209 6.41 -11.06 -42.60
CA PRO A 209 7.08 -11.04 -43.90
C PRO A 209 6.29 -10.15 -44.86
N ARG A 210 6.99 -9.21 -45.51
CA ARG A 210 6.44 -8.51 -46.67
C ARG A 210 6.15 -9.57 -47.72
N GLU A 211 4.90 -9.98 -47.89
CA GLU A 211 4.49 -10.82 -49.01
C GLU A 211 4.89 -10.08 -50.30
N ASN A 212 5.86 -10.68 -51.00
CA ASN A 212 6.39 -10.18 -52.26
C ASN A 212 5.26 -10.16 -53.29
N THR A 213 4.90 -8.96 -53.74
CA THR A 213 4.22 -8.72 -55.03
C THR A 213 5.10 -9.17 -56.20
#